data_AF-A0A975AM79-F1
#
_entry.id   AF-A0A975AM79-F1
#
_cell.length_a   1.000
_cell.length_b   1.000
_cell.length_c   1.000
_cell.angle_alpha   90.00
_cell.angle_beta   90.00
_cell.angle_gamma   90.00
#
_symmetry.space_group_name_H-M   'P 1'
#
loop_
_entity.id
_entity.type
_entity.pdbx_description
1 polymer ?
#
loop_
_entity_poly.entity_id
_entity_poly.type
_entity_poly.pdbx_seq_one_letter_code
_entity_poly.pdbx_strand_id
1 'polypeptide(L)'
;MPTIKELIDALEAEINNGGFDQFFFNSAGDYTEETIQALVKIGANHTAHIVKKAASKFPNGMPPKDRDARQELLDEVSPESDAFEEIDEEFLAYEDNLSSLVSCYEG
;
A
#
# COMPACT_ATOMS: atom_id res chain seq x y z
N MET A 1 13.72 8.69 -6.68
CA MET A 1 12.61 8.48 -5.75
C MET A 1 11.34 8.93 -6.45
N PRO A 2 10.28 8.12 -6.44
CA PRO A 2 9.00 8.48 -7.04
C PRO A 2 8.40 9.71 -6.36
N THR A 3 7.60 10.45 -7.10
CA THR A 3 6.77 11.55 -6.60
C THR A 3 5.62 11.02 -5.75
N ILE A 4 4.98 11.89 -4.96
CA ILE A 4 3.77 11.54 -4.21
C ILE A 4 2.68 11.01 -5.14
N LYS A 5 2.47 11.66 -6.29
CA LYS A 5 1.47 11.20 -7.27
C LYS A 5 1.78 9.79 -7.77
N GLU A 6 3.03 9.51 -8.15
CA GLU A 6 3.43 8.18 -8.63
C GLU A 6 3.25 7.10 -7.54
N LEU A 7 3.52 7.42 -6.27
CA LEU A 7 3.30 6.49 -5.16
C LEU A 7 1.81 6.15 -4.97
N ILE A 8 0.94 7.17 -5.02
CA ILE A 8 -0.51 6.96 -4.84
C ILE A 8 -1.12 6.26 -6.06
N ASP A 9 -0.78 6.69 -7.27
CA ASP A 9 -1.26 6.05 -8.51
C ASP A 9 -0.85 4.56 -8.54
N ALA A 10 0.38 4.23 -8.15
CA ALA A 10 0.85 2.84 -8.10
C ALA A 10 0.12 2.03 -7.03
N LEU A 11 -0.06 2.59 -5.82
CA LEU A 11 -0.84 1.96 -4.76
C LEU A 11 -2.25 1.60 -5.23
N GLU A 12 -2.97 2.57 -5.80
CA GLU A 12 -4.30 2.34 -6.34
C GLU A 12 -4.27 1.30 -7.46
N ALA A 13 -3.36 1.42 -8.42
CA ALA A 13 -3.28 0.50 -9.54
C ALA A 13 -3.06 -0.96 -9.09
N GLU A 14 -2.17 -1.21 -8.13
CA GLU A 14 -1.92 -2.58 -7.67
C GLU A 14 -3.11 -3.15 -6.88
N ILE A 15 -3.66 -2.39 -5.94
CA ILE A 15 -4.75 -2.88 -5.07
C ILE A 15 -6.04 -3.09 -5.86
N ASN A 16 -6.39 -2.20 -6.80
CA ASN A 16 -7.59 -2.41 -7.62
C ASN A 16 -7.44 -3.58 -8.61
N ASN A 17 -6.22 -3.96 -8.98
CA ASN A 17 -5.98 -5.05 -9.92
C ASN A 17 -5.84 -6.42 -9.24
N GLY A 18 -5.26 -6.47 -8.05
CA GLY A 18 -4.97 -7.73 -7.36
C GLY A 18 -4.76 -7.61 -5.85
N GLY A 19 -5.30 -6.57 -5.22
CA GLY A 19 -5.24 -6.38 -3.78
C GLY A 19 -3.85 -6.07 -3.23
N PHE A 20 -3.75 -6.10 -1.89
CA PHE A 20 -2.48 -5.91 -1.18
C PHE A 20 -1.46 -7.01 -1.49
N ASP A 21 -1.88 -8.23 -1.80
CA ASP A 21 -0.98 -9.28 -2.28
C ASP A 21 -0.21 -8.81 -3.53
N GLN A 22 -0.91 -8.26 -4.52
CA GLN A 22 -0.26 -7.74 -5.72
C GLN A 22 0.62 -6.52 -5.42
N PHE A 23 0.17 -5.61 -4.55
CA PHE A 23 0.97 -4.45 -4.14
C PHE A 23 2.30 -4.86 -3.50
N PHE A 24 2.28 -5.82 -2.57
CA PHE A 24 3.49 -6.32 -1.93
C PHE A 24 4.32 -7.21 -2.86
N PHE A 25 3.72 -7.93 -3.80
CA PHE A 25 4.47 -8.74 -4.76
C PHE A 25 5.20 -7.90 -5.81
N ASN A 26 4.62 -6.77 -6.22
CA ASN A 26 5.15 -5.90 -7.27
C ASN A 26 6.11 -4.83 -6.75
N SER A 27 6.74 -4.11 -7.69
CA SER A 27 7.73 -3.06 -7.37
C SER A 27 7.14 -1.87 -6.62
N ALA A 28 5.81 -1.70 -6.61
CA ALA A 28 5.16 -0.69 -5.78
C ALA A 28 5.44 -0.91 -4.28
N GLY A 29 5.50 -2.18 -3.85
CA GLY A 29 5.82 -2.57 -2.48
C GLY A 29 7.21 -2.16 -2.00
N ASP A 30 8.16 -1.88 -2.92
CA ASP A 30 9.51 -1.37 -2.58
C ASP A 30 9.45 -0.03 -1.83
N TYR A 31 8.34 0.70 -2.01
CA TYR A 31 8.10 2.04 -1.49
C TYR A 31 7.00 2.07 -0.43
N THR A 32 6.69 0.94 0.22
CA THR A 32 5.57 0.86 1.20
C THR A 32 5.64 1.97 2.27
N GLU A 33 6.82 2.21 2.85
CA GLU A 33 6.99 3.25 3.86
C GLU A 33 6.78 4.66 3.28
N GLU A 34 7.35 4.93 2.11
CA GLU A 34 7.19 6.19 1.39
C GLU A 34 5.74 6.45 0.99
N THR A 35 5.00 5.41 0.58
CA THR A 35 3.57 5.47 0.27
C THR A 35 2.74 5.84 1.50
N ILE A 36 3.01 5.23 2.65
CA ILE A 36 2.33 5.60 3.91
C ILE A 36 2.61 7.07 4.26
N GLN A 37 3.87 7.52 4.13
CA GLN A 37 4.22 8.92 4.38
C GLN A 37 3.58 9.88 3.38
N ALA A 38 3.47 9.49 2.10
CA ALA A 38 2.81 10.26 1.06
C ALA A 38 1.32 10.45 1.36
N LEU A 39 0.62 9.38 1.74
CA LEU A 39 -0.79 9.41 2.14
C LEU A 39 -1.01 10.38 3.31
N VAL A 40 -0.18 10.32 4.34
CA VAL A 40 -0.25 11.27 5.48
C VAL A 40 -0.02 12.70 5.02
N LYS A 41 0.95 12.95 4.13
CA LYS A 41 1.27 14.30 3.64
C LYS A 41 0.12 14.94 2.87
N ILE A 42 -0.63 14.16 2.09
CA ILE A 42 -1.79 14.66 1.35
C ILE A 42 -3.08 14.69 2.20
N GLY A 43 -3.02 14.25 3.45
CA GLY A 43 -4.16 14.21 4.37
C GLY A 43 -5.03 12.95 4.28
N ALA A 44 -4.65 11.95 3.48
CA ALA A 44 -5.33 10.66 3.35
C ALA A 44 -5.02 9.73 4.54
N ASN A 45 -5.39 10.16 5.74
CA ASN A 45 -5.02 9.49 6.98
C ASN A 45 -5.72 8.14 7.17
N HIS A 46 -6.94 7.98 6.63
CA HIS A 46 -7.66 6.71 6.70
C HIS A 46 -6.97 5.67 5.80
N THR A 47 -6.68 6.04 4.56
CA THR A 47 -5.93 5.15 3.64
C THR A 47 -4.52 4.86 4.18
N ALA A 48 -3.83 5.83 4.78
CA ALA A 48 -2.54 5.59 5.43
C ALA A 48 -2.62 4.54 6.54
N HIS A 49 -3.71 4.56 7.32
CA HIS A 49 -3.96 3.57 8.37
C HIS A 49 -4.17 2.17 7.79
N ILE A 50 -4.95 2.04 6.71
CA ILE A 50 -5.19 0.77 6.01
C ILE A 50 -3.88 0.18 5.48
N VAL A 51 -3.09 0.97 4.75
CA VAL A 51 -1.80 0.49 4.20
C VAL A 51 -0.84 0.07 5.33
N LYS A 52 -0.82 0.82 6.44
CA LYS A 52 -0.03 0.46 7.62
C LYS A 52 -0.53 -0.83 8.28
N LYS A 53 -1.85 -1.06 8.34
CA LYS A 53 -2.45 -2.29 8.85
C LYS A 53 -2.02 -3.48 7.99
N ALA A 54 -2.06 -3.36 6.66
CA ALA A 54 -1.56 -4.39 5.75
C ALA A 54 -0.05 -4.65 5.96
N ALA A 55 0.76 -3.59 5.96
CA ALA A 55 2.22 -3.69 6.19
C ALA A 55 2.58 -4.34 7.53
N SER A 56 1.75 -4.15 8.56
CA SER A 56 2.00 -4.72 9.89
C SER A 56 1.88 -6.25 9.96
N LYS A 57 1.36 -6.90 8.91
CA LYS A 57 1.34 -8.37 8.81
C LYS A 57 2.72 -8.98 8.55
N PHE A 58 3.66 -8.20 8.01
CA PHE A 58 5.04 -8.64 7.83
C PHE A 58 5.79 -8.72 9.16
N PRO A 59 6.78 -9.62 9.28
CA PRO A 59 7.70 -9.63 10.42
C PRO A 59 8.31 -8.25 10.67
N ASN A 60 8.43 -7.86 11.94
CA ASN A 60 8.89 -6.53 12.38
C ASN A 60 7.98 -5.34 12.01
N GLY A 61 6.78 -5.61 11.47
CA GLY A 61 5.73 -4.61 11.27
C GLY A 61 5.87 -3.76 10.00
N MET A 62 6.76 -4.13 9.07
CA MET A 62 6.93 -3.49 7.77
C MET A 62 7.54 -4.48 6.77
N PRO A 63 7.10 -4.53 5.50
CA PRO A 63 7.74 -5.35 4.48
C PRO A 63 9.17 -4.87 4.17
N PRO A 64 10.08 -5.77 3.78
CA PRO A 64 11.39 -5.39 3.23
C PRO A 64 11.27 -4.56 1.95
N LYS A 65 12.21 -3.62 1.77
CA LYS A 65 12.33 -2.87 0.49
C LYS A 65 12.86 -3.75 -0.63
N ASP A 66 13.73 -4.69 -0.32
CA ASP A 66 14.22 -5.68 -1.28
C ASP A 66 13.06 -6.57 -1.73
N ARG A 67 12.83 -6.62 -3.04
CA ARG A 67 11.65 -7.28 -3.61
C ARG A 67 11.70 -8.79 -3.42
N ASP A 68 12.85 -9.41 -3.64
CA ASP A 68 13.00 -10.86 -3.55
C ASP A 68 12.76 -11.31 -2.09
N ALA A 69 13.40 -10.64 -1.12
CA ALA A 69 13.16 -10.91 0.30
C ALA A 69 11.71 -10.65 0.73
N ARG A 70 11.05 -9.64 0.16
CA ARG A 70 9.63 -9.35 0.46
C ARG A 70 8.71 -10.41 -0.12
N GLN A 71 8.97 -10.91 -1.32
CA GLN A 71 8.18 -11.97 -1.94
C GLN A 71 8.28 -13.28 -1.15
N GLU A 72 9.48 -13.67 -0.72
CA GLU A 72 9.65 -14.85 0.15
C GLU A 72 8.83 -14.73 1.44
N LEU A 73 8.83 -13.55 2.08
CA LEU A 73 8.01 -13.32 3.27
C LEU A 73 6.51 -13.21 2.96
N LEU A 74 6.13 -12.70 1.79
CA LEU A 74 4.74 -12.61 1.39
C LEU A 74 4.12 -14.00 1.26
N ASP A 75 4.85 -14.98 0.71
CA ASP A 75 4.42 -16.38 0.65
C ASP A 75 4.18 -16.98 2.04
N GLU A 76 4.91 -16.52 3.07
CA GLU A 76 4.68 -16.93 4.47
C GLU A 76 3.51 -16.18 5.13
N VAL A 77 3.32 -14.90 4.80
CA VAL A 77 2.27 -14.04 5.35
C VAL A 77 0.89 -14.36 4.75
N SER A 78 0.86 -14.69 3.46
CA SER A 78 -0.35 -14.88 2.65
C SER A 78 -0.22 -16.12 1.76
N PRO A 79 -0.07 -17.33 2.34
CA PRO A 79 0.19 -18.55 1.58
C PRO A 79 -0.94 -18.92 0.60
N GLU A 80 -2.18 -18.52 0.91
CA GLU A 80 -3.36 -18.77 0.08
C GLU A 80 -3.86 -17.50 -0.62
N SER A 81 -3.08 -16.40 -0.58
CA SER A 81 -3.46 -15.09 -1.13
C SER A 81 -4.79 -14.53 -0.59
N ASP A 82 -5.09 -14.81 0.68
CA ASP A 82 -6.31 -14.40 1.38
C ASP A 82 -6.04 -13.52 2.61
N ALA A 83 -4.77 -13.31 2.97
CA ALA A 83 -4.42 -12.64 4.23
C ALA A 83 -4.87 -11.18 4.26
N PHE A 84 -5.16 -10.56 3.12
CA PHE A 84 -5.51 -9.16 3.02
C PHE A 84 -6.94 -8.88 2.60
N GLU A 85 -7.79 -9.89 2.38
CA GLU A 85 -9.15 -9.71 1.82
C GLU A 85 -9.97 -8.64 2.57
N GLU A 86 -10.05 -8.72 3.89
CA GLU A 86 -10.78 -7.72 4.71
C GLU A 86 -10.17 -6.31 4.59
N ILE A 87 -8.85 -6.22 4.42
CA ILE A 87 -8.13 -4.94 4.31
C ILE A 87 -8.29 -4.35 2.90
N ASP A 88 -8.38 -5.20 1.88
CA ASP A 88 -8.71 -4.81 0.51
C ASP A 88 -10.13 -4.23 0.46
N GLU A 89 -11.10 -4.86 1.13
CA GLU A 89 -12.47 -4.32 1.24
C GLU A 89 -12.48 -2.95 1.93
N GLU A 90 -11.72 -2.78 3.02
CA GLU A 90 -11.56 -1.48 3.69
C GLU A 90 -10.94 -0.42 2.77
N PHE A 91 -9.96 -0.79 1.93
CA PHE A 91 -9.37 0.12 0.95
C PHE A 91 -10.39 0.54 -0.12
N LEU A 92 -11.13 -0.43 -0.65
CA LEU A 92 -12.12 -0.23 -1.72
C LEU A 92 -13.36 0.54 -1.27
N ALA A 93 -13.52 0.80 0.03
CA ALA A 93 -14.52 1.73 0.55
C ALA A 93 -14.20 3.20 0.16
N TYR A 94 -12.95 3.51 -0.19
CA TYR A 94 -12.50 4.85 -0.64
C TYR A 94 -12.97 5.99 0.27
N GLU A 95 -12.80 5.85 1.58
CA GLU A 95 -13.20 6.90 2.53
C GLU A 95 -12.42 8.21 2.33
N ASP A 96 -11.15 8.12 1.93
CA ASP A 96 -10.37 9.26 1.46
C ASP A 96 -10.47 9.38 -0.06
N ASN A 97 -10.86 10.56 -0.57
CA ASN A 97 -10.84 10.83 -2.01
C ASN A 97 -9.41 11.14 -2.48
N LEU A 98 -8.63 10.08 -2.75
CA LEU A 98 -7.23 10.17 -3.15
C LEU A 98 -7.01 11.08 -4.36
N SER A 99 -7.85 10.96 -5.39
CA SER A 99 -7.76 11.79 -6.59
C SER A 99 -7.87 13.30 -6.29
N SER A 100 -8.83 13.68 -5.44
CA SER A 100 -9.02 15.06 -5.01
C SER A 100 -7.85 15.52 -4.16
N LEU A 101 -7.43 14.72 -3.18
CA LEU A 101 -6.35 15.07 -2.25
C LEU A 101 -5.01 15.26 -2.98
N VAL A 102 -4.67 14.37 -3.91
CA VAL A 102 -3.47 14.49 -4.75
C VAL A 102 -3.55 15.74 -5.62
N SER A 103 -4.71 16.07 -6.21
CA SER A 103 -4.86 17.26 -7.06
C SER A 103 -4.77 18.59 -6.28
N CYS A 104 -5.19 18.60 -5.02
CA CYS A 104 -5.13 19.78 -4.15
C CYS A 104 -3.79 19.92 -3.42
N TYR A 105 -2.93 18.90 -3.48
CA TYR A 105 -1.62 18.94 -2.84
C TYR A 105 -0.62 19.72 -3.70
N GLU A 106 -0.35 20.96 -3.30
CA GLU A 106 0.75 21.78 -3.82
C GLU A 106 2.02 21.48 -3.02
N GLY A 107 2.69 20.38 -3.37
CA GLY A 107 3.98 19.95 -2.80
C GLY A 107 5.19 20.59 -3.45
#